data_AF-A0A7S2TPN7-F1
#
_entry.id   AF-A0A7S2TPN7-F1
#
_cell.length_a   1.000
_cell.length_b   1.000
_cell.length_c   1.000
_cell.angle_alpha   90.00
_cell.angle_beta   90.00
_cell.angle_gamma   90.00
#
_symmetry.space_group_name_H-M   'P 1'
#
loop_
_entity.id
_entity.type
_entity.pdbx_description
1 polymer ?
#
loop_
_entity_poly.entity_id
_entity_poly.type
_entity_poly.pdbx_seq_one_letter_code
_entity_poly.pdbx_strand_id
1 'polypeptide(L)'
;VEVSADGYPLETSSEWSAAASAAECEAQWGREQVPISWHRHVSSVPEGPVIVVANEFFDALPVHQFQYDAKHQAFTQTVVDADAEGLCVVQATTPPPTVDWRGGDGSLVTGEGFEMCPEAI
;
A
#
# COMPACT_ATOMS: atom_id res chain seq x y z
N VAL A 1 16.37 -0.08 -0.45
CA VAL A 1 15.53 -1.20 -0.93
C VAL A 1 15.79 -1.26 -2.42
N GLU A 2 16.53 -2.22 -2.95
CA GLU A 2 17.40 -3.23 -2.30
C GLU A 2 18.47 -2.58 -1.36
N VAL A 3 19.05 -3.33 -0.39
CA VAL A 3 20.28 -2.98 0.42
C VAL A 3 21.15 -4.26 0.60
N SER A 4 22.10 -4.42 1.58
CA SER A 4 23.35 -5.27 1.51
C SER A 4 23.88 -6.29 2.64
N ALA A 5 23.27 -7.49 2.86
CA ALA A 5 23.60 -8.81 3.52
C ALA A 5 22.34 -9.75 3.80
N ASP A 6 22.25 -10.99 3.23
CA ASP A 6 21.37 -12.18 3.57
C ASP A 6 19.84 -12.39 3.19
N GLY A 7 19.41 -12.51 1.91
CA GLY A 7 18.02 -12.84 1.39
C GLY A 7 16.65 -12.14 1.81
N TYR A 8 15.85 -11.66 0.80
CA TYR A 8 14.40 -11.23 0.73
C TYR A 8 13.91 -9.80 1.10
N PRO A 9 13.11 -9.10 0.24
CA PRO A 9 12.76 -7.67 0.36
C PRO A 9 11.99 -7.28 1.63
N LEU A 10 11.48 -6.03 1.68
CA LEU A 10 10.58 -5.57 2.74
C LEU A 10 9.25 -6.34 2.64
N GLU A 11 9.25 -7.61 3.08
CA GLU A 11 8.14 -8.54 2.95
C GLU A 11 7.49 -8.83 4.30
N THR A 12 6.16 -8.84 4.30
CA THR A 12 5.31 -9.22 5.43
C THR A 12 4.68 -10.61 5.25
N SER A 13 4.80 -11.22 4.06
CA SER A 13 4.23 -12.54 3.76
C SER A 13 5.26 -13.67 3.99
N SER A 14 4.82 -14.77 4.58
CA SER A 14 5.70 -15.92 4.88
C SER A 14 5.85 -16.91 3.72
N GLU A 15 5.05 -16.79 2.66
CA GLU A 15 5.03 -17.74 1.53
C GLU A 15 6.02 -17.33 0.42
N TRP A 16 6.26 -16.03 0.23
CA TRP A 16 7.14 -15.50 -0.82
C TRP A 16 8.63 -15.61 -0.47
N SER A 17 8.97 -15.49 0.82
CA SER A 17 10.32 -15.71 1.38
C SER A 17 10.92 -17.10 1.12
N ALA A 18 10.16 -18.06 0.55
CA ALA A 18 10.67 -19.34 0.09
C ALA A 18 10.78 -19.42 -1.46
N ALA A 19 9.85 -18.80 -2.19
CA ALA A 19 9.77 -18.88 -3.64
C ALA A 19 10.77 -17.96 -4.37
N ALA A 20 10.96 -16.73 -3.88
CA ALA A 20 12.00 -15.83 -4.36
C ALA A 20 13.41 -16.24 -3.87
N SER A 21 13.52 -17.33 -3.09
CA SER A 21 14.69 -17.59 -2.26
C SER A 21 15.81 -18.40 -2.91
N ALA A 22 17.00 -17.79 -2.91
CA ALA A 22 18.28 -18.26 -3.46
C ALA A 22 18.33 -18.55 -4.98
N ALA A 23 17.31 -19.19 -5.56
CA ALA A 23 17.37 -19.76 -6.90
C ALA A 23 17.59 -18.73 -8.03
N GLU A 24 16.99 -17.54 -7.93
CA GLU A 24 17.02 -16.54 -9.00
C GLU A 24 18.27 -15.64 -8.95
N CYS A 25 18.71 -15.22 -7.75
CA CYS A 25 19.95 -14.46 -7.59
C CYS A 25 21.19 -15.25 -8.03
N GLU A 26 21.27 -16.53 -7.66
CA GLU A 26 22.44 -17.37 -7.97
C GLU A 26 22.57 -17.69 -9.47
N ALA A 27 21.44 -17.76 -10.18
CA ALA A 27 21.41 -18.03 -11.62
C ALA A 27 21.78 -16.82 -12.51
N GLN A 28 21.47 -15.59 -12.08
CA GLN A 28 21.47 -14.41 -12.97
C GLN A 28 22.66 -13.45 -12.76
N TRP A 29 23.24 -13.34 -11.55
CA TRP A 29 24.21 -12.27 -11.19
C TRP A 29 25.62 -12.74 -10.75
N GLY A 30 25.99 -14.01 -10.95
CA GLY A 30 27.22 -14.61 -10.42
C GLY A 30 28.56 -14.09 -10.99
N ARG A 31 28.91 -12.81 -10.79
CA ARG A 31 30.21 -12.22 -11.16
C ARG A 31 30.89 -11.31 -10.14
N GLU A 32 30.20 -10.68 -9.19
CA GLU A 32 30.83 -9.81 -8.17
C GLU A 32 30.24 -9.99 -6.77
N GLN A 33 31.11 -9.97 -5.75
CA GLN A 33 30.76 -10.24 -4.34
C GLN A 33 30.24 -8.97 -3.65
N VAL A 34 29.05 -8.52 -4.03
CA VAL A 34 28.33 -7.46 -3.30
C VAL A 34 27.47 -8.12 -2.20
N PRO A 35 27.51 -7.67 -0.93
CA PRO A 35 26.55 -8.13 0.07
C PRO A 35 25.11 -7.61 -0.27
N ILE A 36 24.00 -8.35 -0.04
CA ILE A 36 22.58 -8.01 -0.47
C ILE A 36 21.57 -8.24 0.71
N SER A 37 20.87 -7.23 1.32
CA SER A 37 20.26 -7.15 2.71
C SER A 37 18.80 -6.74 2.83
N TRP A 38 18.30 -7.15 4.01
CA TRP A 38 16.91 -7.43 4.23
C TRP A 38 16.53 -7.05 5.65
N HIS A 39 15.53 -6.21 5.64
CA HIS A 39 15.14 -5.36 6.73
C HIS A 39 13.62 -5.42 6.71
N ARG A 40 12.99 -6.02 7.73
CA ARG A 40 11.52 -6.11 7.79
C ARG A 40 10.84 -4.74 7.79
N HIS A 41 11.56 -3.71 8.21
CA HIS A 41 11.10 -2.33 8.27
C HIS A 41 12.19 -1.41 7.73
N VAL A 42 11.78 -0.40 6.94
CA VAL A 42 12.69 0.61 6.38
C VAL A 42 13.47 1.36 7.47
N SER A 43 12.88 1.51 8.66
CA SER A 43 13.51 2.08 9.86
C SER A 43 14.68 1.26 10.45
N SER A 44 14.92 0.03 9.97
CA SER A 44 16.07 -0.79 10.37
C SER A 44 17.24 -0.74 9.37
N VAL A 45 17.09 -0.03 8.25
CA VAL A 45 18.18 0.21 7.29
C VAL A 45 19.20 1.19 7.91
N PRO A 46 20.52 0.94 7.81
CA PRO A 46 21.54 1.86 8.33
C PRO A 46 21.44 3.28 7.74
N GLU A 47 21.72 4.29 8.55
CA GLU A 47 21.76 5.68 8.12
C GLU A 47 22.91 5.97 7.13
N GLY A 48 22.64 6.81 6.14
CA GLY A 48 23.63 7.26 5.15
C GLY A 48 22.98 7.70 3.83
N PRO A 49 23.77 8.08 2.82
CA PRO A 49 23.29 8.27 1.46
C PRO A 49 22.78 6.93 0.89
N VAL A 50 21.55 6.91 0.37
CA VAL A 50 20.89 5.70 -0.15
C VAL A 50 20.24 5.95 -1.50
N ILE A 51 20.09 4.87 -2.28
CA ILE A 51 19.19 4.80 -3.44
C ILE A 51 18.01 3.91 -3.03
N VAL A 52 16.80 4.31 -3.40
CA VAL A 52 15.57 3.56 -3.10
C VAL A 52 14.87 3.23 -4.40
N VAL A 53 14.58 1.93 -4.59
CA VAL A 53 13.77 1.39 -5.67
C VAL A 53 12.51 0.79 -5.04
N ALA A 54 11.36 1.18 -5.57
CA ALA A 54 10.03 0.80 -5.07
C ALA A 54 9.10 0.50 -6.25
N ASN A 55 9.56 -0.38 -7.15
CA ASN A 55 8.75 -0.83 -8.29
C ASN A 55 7.57 -1.66 -7.80
N GLU A 56 6.36 -1.33 -8.24
CA GLU A 56 5.12 -2.05 -7.88
C GLU A 56 4.93 -2.25 -6.36
N PHE A 57 5.41 -1.29 -5.57
CA PHE A 57 5.26 -1.29 -4.11
C PHE A 57 4.04 -0.49 -3.66
N PHE A 58 3.83 0.71 -4.23
CA PHE A 58 2.81 1.66 -3.76
C PHE A 58 1.38 1.31 -4.21
N ASP A 59 1.23 0.62 -5.34
CA ASP A 59 -0.04 0.06 -5.84
C ASP A 59 -0.45 -1.23 -5.11
N ALA A 60 0.48 -1.89 -4.43
CA ALA A 60 0.21 -2.99 -3.51
C ALA A 60 -0.18 -2.54 -2.09
N LEU A 61 -0.10 -1.24 -1.77
CA LEU A 61 -0.49 -0.73 -0.45
C LEU A 61 -2.02 -0.58 -0.30
N PRO A 62 -2.57 -0.74 0.93
CA PRO A 62 -4.00 -0.57 1.16
C PRO A 62 -4.50 0.84 0.83
N VAL A 63 -5.54 0.93 0.01
CA VAL A 63 -6.25 2.17 -0.30
C VAL A 63 -7.55 2.30 0.51
N HIS A 64 -7.88 3.52 0.92
CA HIS A 64 -9.18 3.89 1.43
C HIS A 64 -9.98 4.59 0.32
N GLN A 65 -11.16 4.07 0.01
CA GLN A 65 -12.06 4.61 -1.01
C GLN A 65 -13.15 5.46 -0.37
N PHE A 66 -13.47 6.60 -0.97
CA PHE A 66 -14.48 7.53 -0.48
C PHE A 66 -15.50 7.85 -1.58
N GLN A 67 -16.77 8.03 -1.21
CA GLN A 67 -17.84 8.43 -2.12
C GLN A 67 -18.63 9.61 -1.54
N TYR A 68 -19.09 10.52 -2.39
CA TYR A 68 -19.87 11.69 -1.99
C TYR A 68 -21.35 11.33 -1.80
N ASP A 69 -21.83 11.49 -0.57
CA ASP A 69 -23.24 11.41 -0.22
C ASP A 69 -23.88 12.80 -0.21
N ALA A 70 -24.68 13.10 -1.24
CA ALA A 70 -25.40 14.36 -1.35
C ALA A 70 -26.50 14.56 -0.29
N LYS A 71 -27.00 13.50 0.36
CA LYS A 71 -27.96 13.59 1.47
C LYS A 71 -27.30 14.14 2.74
N HIS A 72 -26.04 13.79 2.96
CA HIS A 72 -25.25 14.22 4.12
C HIS A 72 -24.23 15.33 3.78
N GLN A 73 -24.13 15.71 2.51
CA GLN A 73 -23.20 16.71 1.95
C GLN A 73 -21.74 16.47 2.35
N ALA A 74 -21.34 15.20 2.41
CA ALA A 74 -20.04 14.76 2.90
C ALA A 74 -19.53 13.55 2.11
N PHE A 75 -18.22 13.34 2.12
CA PHE A 75 -17.65 12.06 1.70
C PHE A 75 -17.81 11.02 2.82
N THR A 76 -18.30 9.83 2.47
CA THR A 76 -18.32 8.64 3.33
C THR A 76 -17.28 7.64 2.85
N GLN A 77 -16.67 6.90 3.78
CA GLN A 77 -15.74 5.83 3.40
C GLN A 77 -16.55 4.64 2.87
N THR A 78 -16.11 4.08 1.75
CA THR A 78 -16.58 2.79 1.24
C THR A 78 -15.87 1.70 2.03
N VAL A 79 -16.64 0.82 2.66
CA VAL A 79 -16.14 -0.24 3.56
C VAL A 79 -16.75 -1.58 3.19
N VAL A 80 -16.14 -2.66 3.69
CA VAL A 80 -16.70 -4.01 3.61
C VAL A 80 -17.34 -4.36 4.94
N ASP A 81 -18.59 -4.79 4.89
CA ASP A 81 -19.36 -5.29 6.04
C ASP A 81 -19.80 -6.75 5.77
N ALA A 82 -20.45 -7.39 6.75
CA ALA A 82 -20.94 -8.76 6.65
C ALA A 82 -22.47 -8.83 6.87
N ASP A 83 -23.16 -9.55 6.00
CA ASP A 83 -24.59 -9.81 6.08
C ASP A 83 -24.92 -11.31 6.10
N ALA A 84 -26.17 -11.68 5.81
CA ALA A 84 -26.63 -13.07 5.80
C ALA A 84 -26.15 -13.87 4.57
N GLU A 85 -25.64 -13.20 3.53
CA GLU A 85 -25.26 -13.77 2.23
C GLU A 85 -23.73 -13.76 2.04
N GLY A 86 -23.01 -12.84 2.69
CA GLY A 86 -21.56 -12.87 2.77
C GLY A 86 -20.93 -11.53 3.15
N LEU A 87 -19.84 -11.18 2.45
CA LEU A 87 -19.23 -9.85 2.52
C LEU A 87 -19.89 -8.93 1.49
N CYS A 88 -20.30 -7.74 1.92
CA CYS A 88 -20.92 -6.74 1.06
C CYS A 88 -20.21 -5.38 1.18
N VAL A 89 -20.23 -4.61 0.09
CA VAL A 89 -19.63 -3.27 0.03
C VAL A 89 -20.70 -2.24 0.40
N VAL A 90 -20.44 -1.44 1.43
CA VAL A 90 -21.38 -0.47 2.00
C VAL A 90 -20.71 0.88 2.26
N GLN A 91 -21.51 1.93 2.45
CA GLN A 91 -20.99 3.22 2.92
C GLN A 91 -20.97 3.25 4.46
N ALA A 92 -19.88 3.76 5.03
CA ALA A 92 -19.73 3.92 6.47
C ALA A 92 -20.82 4.85 7.05
N THR A 93 -21.53 4.37 8.07
CA THR A 93 -22.62 5.12 8.74
C THR A 93 -22.14 6.20 9.69
N THR A 94 -20.86 6.15 10.10
CA THR A 94 -20.19 7.22 10.82
C THR A 94 -19.51 8.12 9.79
N PRO A 95 -19.74 9.45 9.79
CA PRO A 95 -18.98 10.34 8.92
C PRO A 95 -17.49 10.20 9.24
N PRO A 96 -16.61 9.97 8.24
CA PRO A 96 -15.18 9.86 8.48
C PRO A 96 -14.63 11.15 9.08
N PRO A 97 -13.44 11.12 9.73
CA PRO A 97 -12.72 12.35 10.04
C PRO A 97 -12.58 13.16 8.74
N THR A 98 -12.90 14.46 8.81
CA THR A 98 -13.08 15.32 7.63
C THR A 98 -11.91 15.19 6.65
N VAL A 99 -12.14 14.47 5.55
CA VAL A 99 -11.15 14.38 4.49
C VAL A 99 -11.22 15.69 3.71
N ASP A 100 -10.12 16.44 3.75
CA ASP A 100 -9.97 17.72 3.05
C ASP A 100 -9.81 17.46 1.54
N TRP A 101 -10.94 17.18 0.88
CA TRP A 101 -11.02 17.02 -0.56
C TRP A 101 -10.74 18.36 -1.25
N ARG A 102 -9.60 18.42 -1.95
CA ARG A 102 -9.11 19.62 -2.66
C ARG A 102 -9.18 19.50 -4.20
N GLY A 103 -9.97 18.56 -4.71
CA GLY A 103 -10.11 18.30 -6.15
C GLY A 103 -11.39 18.90 -6.76
N GLY A 104 -11.44 18.91 -8.10
CA GLY A 104 -12.59 19.39 -8.87
C GLY A 104 -12.74 20.92 -8.90
N ASP A 105 -13.82 21.39 -9.52
CA ASP A 105 -14.22 22.81 -9.55
C ASP A 105 -15.16 23.20 -8.39
N GLY A 106 -15.36 22.27 -7.44
CA GLY A 106 -16.32 22.40 -6.34
C GLY A 106 -17.73 21.91 -6.66
N SER A 107 -18.00 21.49 -7.90
CA SER A 107 -19.18 20.65 -8.17
C SER A 107 -18.93 19.23 -7.67
N LEU A 108 -19.91 18.67 -6.95
CA LEU A 108 -19.90 17.31 -6.43
C LEU A 108 -21.24 16.66 -6.75
N VAL A 109 -21.22 15.54 -7.48
CA VAL A 109 -22.42 14.73 -7.75
C VAL A 109 -22.41 13.44 -6.95
N THR A 110 -23.59 12.94 -6.59
CA THR A 110 -23.73 11.71 -5.80
C THR A 110 -23.01 10.53 -6.46
N GLY A 111 -22.14 9.86 -5.72
CA GLY A 111 -21.36 8.73 -6.21
C GLY A 111 -20.02 9.10 -6.86
N GLU A 112 -19.68 10.39 -7.01
CA GLU A 112 -18.28 10.78 -7.21
C GLU A 112 -17.44 10.37 -6.02
N GLY A 113 -16.19 9.98 -6.26
CA GLY A 113 -15.33 9.42 -5.25
C GLY A 113 -13.86 9.61 -5.54
N PHE A 114 -13.04 9.33 -4.54
CA PHE A 114 -11.59 9.36 -4.63
C PHE A 114 -10.99 8.24 -3.78
N GLU A 115 -9.71 7.96 -4.03
CA GLU A 115 -8.93 6.98 -3.29
C GLU A 115 -7.75 7.69 -2.62
N MET A 116 -7.36 7.23 -1.43
CA MET A 116 -6.15 7.66 -0.75
C MET A 116 -5.42 6.47 -0.15
N CYS A 117 -4.09 6.45 -0.24
CA CYS A 117 -3.25 5.46 0.44
C CYS A 117 -2.63 6.12 1.68
N PRO A 118 -3.19 5.94 2.89
CA PRO A 118 -2.63 6.56 4.10
C PRO A 118 -1.22 6.03 4.42
N GLU A 119 -0.90 4.80 4.06
CA GLU A 119 0.42 4.17 4.28
C GLU A 119 1.53 4.72 3.36
N ALA A 120 1.21 5.66 2.45
CA ALA A 120 2.15 6.28 1.51
C ALA A 120 2.42 7.78 1.80
N ILE A 121 1.93 8.31 2.93
CA ILE A 121 1.95 9.75 3.29
C ILE A 121 2.68 9.96 4.61
#